data_AF-A0A8H2XLV8-F1
#
_entry.id   AF-A0A8H2XLV8-F1
#
_cell.length_a   1.000
_cell.length_b   1.000
_cell.length_c   1.000
_cell.angle_alpha   90.00
_cell.angle_beta   90.00
_cell.angle_gamma   90.00
#
_symmetry.space_group_name_H-M   'P 1'
#
loop_
_entity.id
_entity.type
_entity.pdbx_description
1 polymer ?
#
loop_
_entity_poly.entity_id
_entity_poly.type
_entity_poly.pdbx_seq_one_letter_code
_entity_poly.pdbx_strand_id
1 'polypeptide(L)'
;MMVPGFHGLRQSLNTSIPRPLARTSGNWLGLHNRYLESNHTHILSRVPDLSNLSRRSFATPVDITPDRLNRPAPDLIAPVTPISAELPPLENYIYDRILSSPVSIPLSRIHKEYRSHAGRVLDVQLPYESRPNPQRKVKPSLDEDDGIFLVAHLAVGKDGRCRVNLSSGFALDFDGEGKGEQCVVTCCRSLEEITRAASPDECTPPSGLYIFPTTASPIPVTGVHSSLPRHDILLLSVPHTTPRLRTLPLSPYPAPNDSPLSVRLLSSHGQPRLPSGDETGKWAEWLDGFALRKWVVGGKVLGYRDLAGRESKPGTYDALSHMLFNILPTPGSSGAPLIDEHGAVVGMALGTRMDNRVEGNRGWGVPAELIYEMFSLPGLKLGNK
;
A
#
# COMPACT_ATOMS: atom_id res chain seq x y z
N MET A 1 -12.30 46.74 39.25
CA MET A 1 -13.20 47.34 40.26
C MET A 1 -14.45 47.82 39.51
N MET A 2 -15.63 47.50 40.05
CA MET A 2 -16.99 47.78 39.56
C MET A 2 -17.60 46.86 38.47
N VAL A 3 -18.62 46.14 38.95
CA VAL A 3 -19.69 45.40 38.27
C VAL A 3 -20.91 46.33 38.16
N PRO A 4 -21.74 46.21 37.11
CA PRO A 4 -23.14 45.76 37.29
C PRO A 4 -23.55 44.78 36.15
N GLY A 5 -24.51 43.86 36.23
CA GLY A 5 -25.64 43.68 37.14
C GLY A 5 -26.93 43.43 36.33
N PHE A 6 -27.25 42.14 36.12
CA PHE A 6 -28.56 41.48 35.89
C PHE A 6 -29.76 42.14 35.17
N HIS A 7 -30.31 41.42 34.16
CA HIS A 7 -31.72 41.02 33.94
C HIS A 7 -31.73 40.06 32.71
N GLY A 8 -32.33 38.88 32.64
CA GLY A 8 -33.33 38.19 33.44
C GLY A 8 -34.66 38.11 32.70
N LEU A 9 -34.85 37.18 31.75
CA LEU A 9 -36.18 36.76 31.25
C LEU A 9 -36.21 35.29 30.80
N ARG A 10 -36.99 34.50 31.56
CA ARG A 10 -37.51 33.15 31.25
C ARG A 10 -38.81 33.27 30.45
N GLN A 11 -39.07 32.34 29.52
CA GLN A 11 -40.39 31.81 29.13
C GLN A 11 -40.13 30.44 28.46
N SER A 12 -40.39 29.31 29.13
CA SER A 12 -41.64 28.54 29.31
C SER A 12 -42.10 27.73 28.09
N LEU A 13 -41.89 26.42 28.23
CA LEU A 13 -42.55 25.25 27.63
C LEU A 13 -43.92 25.49 26.97
N ASN A 14 -44.13 24.86 25.81
CA ASN A 14 -45.42 24.25 25.50
C ASN A 14 -45.28 22.98 24.64
N THR A 15 -45.83 21.91 25.20
CA THR A 15 -46.04 20.57 24.68
C THR A 15 -47.27 20.50 23.78
N SER A 16 -47.21 19.77 22.66
CA SER A 16 -48.37 19.01 22.15
C SER A 16 -47.98 17.97 21.10
N ILE A 17 -48.26 16.71 21.42
CA ILE A 17 -48.31 15.53 20.54
C ILE A 17 -49.78 15.30 20.16
N PRO A 18 -50.08 14.84 18.92
CA PRO A 18 -50.86 13.61 18.75
C PRO A 18 -50.26 12.72 17.64
N ARG A 19 -49.84 11.48 17.94
CA ARG A 19 -50.51 10.16 17.81
C ARG A 19 -50.99 9.72 16.40
N PRO A 20 -50.94 8.39 16.11
CA PRO A 20 -50.74 7.83 14.77
C PRO A 20 -51.97 7.12 14.17
N LEU A 21 -51.95 6.90 12.85
CA LEU A 21 -52.83 6.04 12.05
C LEU A 21 -51.99 5.52 10.87
N ALA A 22 -52.18 4.36 10.24
CA ALA A 22 -52.72 3.04 10.56
C ALA A 22 -52.28 2.14 9.39
N ARG A 23 -52.22 0.83 9.63
CA ARG A 23 -51.90 -0.25 8.67
C ARG A 23 -52.92 -0.38 7.53
N THR A 24 -52.43 -0.83 6.36
CA THR A 24 -53.05 -1.85 5.46
C THR A 24 -51.93 -2.40 4.55
N SER A 25 -51.46 -3.66 4.67
CA SER A 25 -52.01 -4.94 4.17
C SER A 25 -52.07 -5.07 2.64
N GLY A 26 -51.38 -6.09 2.09
CA GLY A 26 -51.56 -6.52 0.70
C GLY A 26 -50.52 -7.55 0.21
N ASN A 27 -50.64 -8.80 0.66
CA ASN A 27 -50.08 -9.98 -0.03
C ASN A 27 -50.87 -10.24 -1.32
N TRP A 28 -50.20 -10.65 -2.39
CA TRP A 28 -50.77 -11.59 -3.38
C TRP A 28 -49.69 -12.53 -3.95
N LEU A 29 -49.96 -13.81 -3.78
CA LEU A 29 -49.34 -15.00 -4.39
C LEU A 29 -50.04 -15.33 -5.71
N GLY A 30 -49.34 -16.02 -6.62
CA GLY A 30 -49.94 -16.77 -7.74
C GLY A 30 -48.93 -16.98 -8.88
N LEU A 31 -48.09 -18.03 -8.89
CA LEU A 31 -48.34 -19.42 -9.35
C LEU A 31 -48.92 -19.56 -10.76
N HIS A 32 -48.09 -20.00 -11.73
CA HIS A 32 -48.18 -21.26 -12.52
C HIS A 32 -47.19 -21.23 -13.71
N ASN A 33 -46.29 -22.23 -13.85
CA ASN A 33 -46.40 -23.47 -14.65
C ASN A 33 -46.71 -23.19 -16.15
N ARG A 34 -46.09 -23.77 -17.18
CA ARG A 34 -45.25 -24.97 -17.38
C ARG A 34 -44.85 -25.03 -18.90
N TYR A 35 -43.70 -25.66 -19.19
CA TYR A 35 -43.40 -26.58 -20.31
C TYR A 35 -43.16 -26.18 -21.80
N LEU A 36 -42.08 -26.82 -22.32
CA LEU A 36 -41.71 -27.30 -23.68
C LEU A 36 -41.46 -26.22 -24.75
N GLU A 37 -40.45 -26.26 -25.64
CA GLU A 37 -39.59 -27.34 -26.12
C GLU A 37 -38.35 -26.75 -26.85
N SER A 38 -37.26 -27.53 -26.85
CA SER A 38 -36.10 -27.61 -27.76
C SER A 38 -35.72 -26.43 -28.69
N ASN A 39 -34.44 -26.03 -28.62
CA ASN A 39 -33.47 -26.50 -29.62
C ASN A 39 -32.01 -26.30 -29.21
N HIS A 40 -31.26 -27.41 -29.31
CA HIS A 40 -29.82 -27.53 -29.16
C HIS A 40 -29.05 -26.71 -30.18
N THR A 41 -28.02 -25.98 -29.75
CA THR A 41 -26.74 -25.91 -30.47
C THR A 41 -25.61 -25.89 -29.43
N HIS A 42 -24.77 -26.92 -29.50
CA HIS A 42 -23.57 -27.08 -28.70
C HIS A 42 -22.51 -26.07 -29.13
N ILE A 43 -22.07 -25.20 -28.22
CA ILE A 43 -20.73 -24.59 -28.27
C ILE A 43 -20.09 -24.80 -26.90
N LEU A 44 -19.12 -25.70 -26.87
CA LEU A 44 -18.32 -26.03 -25.70
C LEU A 44 -17.54 -24.79 -25.23
N SER A 45 -17.82 -24.37 -24.00
CA SER A 45 -17.02 -23.38 -23.27
C SER A 45 -15.67 -23.99 -22.92
N ARG A 46 -14.60 -23.55 -23.59
CA ARG A 46 -13.24 -23.76 -23.10
C ARG A 46 -12.95 -22.73 -22.01
N VAL A 47 -12.72 -23.23 -20.80
CA VAL A 47 -12.00 -22.54 -19.73
C VAL A 47 -10.63 -22.11 -20.29
N PRO A 48 -10.23 -20.84 -20.23
CA PRO A 48 -8.87 -20.47 -20.58
C PRO A 48 -7.93 -20.95 -19.47
N ASP A 49 -7.00 -21.81 -19.89
CA ASP A 49 -5.86 -22.32 -19.15
C ASP A 49 -4.92 -21.16 -18.76
N LEU A 50 -4.65 -20.99 -17.47
CA LEU A 50 -3.78 -19.95 -16.89
C LEU A 50 -2.27 -20.27 -17.01
N SER A 51 -1.90 -21.25 -17.83
CA SER A 51 -0.53 -21.80 -17.88
C SER A 51 0.49 -20.97 -18.67
N ASN A 52 0.10 -19.89 -19.37
CA ASN A 52 1.01 -19.12 -20.24
C ASN A 52 0.97 -17.59 -20.02
N LEU A 53 1.13 -17.14 -18.77
CA LEU A 53 1.43 -15.74 -18.48
C LEU A 53 2.94 -15.57 -18.26
N SER A 54 3.58 -14.81 -19.14
CA SER A 54 4.95 -14.32 -18.97
C SER A 54 5.11 -13.72 -17.55
N ARG A 55 6.10 -14.19 -16.78
CA ARG A 55 6.38 -13.70 -15.41
C ARG A 55 6.69 -12.20 -15.46
N ARG A 56 5.81 -11.36 -14.90
CA ARG A 56 5.95 -9.88 -14.83
C ARG A 56 6.58 -9.45 -13.50
N SER A 57 7.23 -8.29 -13.51
CA SER A 57 8.11 -7.74 -12.46
C SER A 57 7.37 -6.84 -11.44
N PHE A 58 6.26 -7.33 -10.90
CA PHE A 58 5.65 -6.72 -9.72
C PHE A 58 6.06 -7.49 -8.48
N ALA A 59 6.04 -6.82 -7.32
CA ALA A 59 6.08 -7.48 -6.02
C ALA A 59 5.02 -8.60 -5.99
N THR A 60 5.46 -9.85 -6.08
CA THR A 60 4.55 -10.99 -6.13
C THR A 60 4.09 -11.34 -4.71
N PRO A 61 2.80 -11.70 -4.50
CA PRO A 61 2.38 -12.25 -3.21
C PRO A 61 3.17 -13.54 -2.96
N VAL A 62 3.85 -13.61 -1.82
CA VAL A 62 4.58 -14.82 -1.40
C VAL A 62 3.55 -15.88 -1.06
N ASP A 63 3.45 -16.92 -1.88
CA ASP A 63 2.71 -18.14 -1.56
C ASP A 63 3.46 -18.91 -0.47
N ILE A 64 3.09 -18.67 0.79
CA ILE A 64 3.56 -19.46 1.92
C ILE A 64 2.58 -20.62 2.11
N THR A 65 2.84 -21.74 1.43
CA THR A 65 2.26 -23.02 1.83
C THR A 65 3.08 -23.59 3.00
N PRO A 66 2.43 -24.04 4.10
CA PRO A 66 3.13 -24.39 5.34
C PRO A 66 3.93 -25.71 5.33
N ASP A 67 4.00 -26.43 4.21
CA ASP A 67 4.53 -27.80 4.16
C ASP A 67 5.95 -27.95 3.57
N ARG A 68 6.78 -26.90 3.54
CA ARG A 68 8.17 -27.01 3.02
C ARG A 68 9.27 -26.54 3.97
N LEU A 69 9.27 -27.10 5.17
CA LEU A 69 10.42 -27.03 6.10
C LEU A 69 11.45 -28.15 5.93
N ASN A 70 11.33 -29.03 4.92
CA ASN A 70 12.37 -30.00 4.56
C ASN A 70 12.65 -29.98 3.05
N ARG A 71 13.85 -29.53 2.68
CA ARG A 71 14.36 -29.48 1.30
C ARG A 71 14.94 -30.85 0.93
N PRO A 72 14.59 -31.41 -0.24
CA PRO A 72 15.58 -31.97 -1.14
C PRO A 72 15.77 -31.00 -2.30
N ALA A 73 17.00 -30.86 -2.77
CA ALA A 73 17.32 -30.08 -3.95
C ALA A 73 16.61 -30.65 -5.18
N PRO A 74 15.93 -29.84 -6.01
CA PRO A 74 15.64 -30.21 -7.38
C PRO A 74 16.73 -29.64 -8.29
N ASP A 75 17.64 -30.51 -8.71
CA ASP A 75 18.39 -30.37 -9.95
C ASP A 75 17.39 -30.38 -11.11
N LEU A 76 16.99 -29.21 -11.58
CA LEU A 76 16.47 -29.02 -12.93
C LEU A 76 16.96 -27.66 -13.43
N ILE A 77 18.09 -27.70 -14.14
CA ILE A 77 18.55 -26.63 -15.01
C ILE A 77 17.47 -26.41 -16.07
N ALA A 78 16.60 -25.42 -15.85
CA ALA A 78 15.78 -24.90 -16.91
C ALA A 78 16.70 -24.15 -17.89
N PRO A 79 16.55 -24.36 -19.22
CA PRO A 79 17.40 -23.69 -20.20
C PRO A 79 17.17 -22.18 -20.11
N VAL A 80 18.25 -21.44 -19.83
CA VAL A 80 18.29 -19.99 -19.92
C VAL A 80 18.02 -19.62 -21.36
N THR A 81 16.78 -19.27 -21.68
CA THR A 81 16.44 -18.69 -22.98
C THR A 81 16.86 -17.21 -22.92
N PRO A 82 17.84 -16.76 -23.73
CA PRO A 82 18.22 -15.36 -23.76
C PRO A 82 17.18 -14.63 -24.62
N ILE A 83 16.04 -14.33 -24.04
CA ILE A 83 15.10 -13.38 -24.62
C ILE A 83 15.59 -12.02 -24.15
N SER A 84 16.08 -11.20 -25.08
CA SER A 84 16.10 -9.74 -24.93
C SER A 84 14.63 -9.30 -24.82
N ALA A 85 14.02 -9.53 -23.66
CA ALA A 85 12.62 -9.25 -23.44
C ALA A 85 12.50 -7.73 -23.31
N GLU A 86 11.88 -7.10 -24.30
CA GLU A 86 11.47 -5.71 -24.23
C GLU A 86 10.71 -5.49 -22.92
N LEU A 87 11.02 -4.37 -22.24
CA LEU A 87 10.34 -4.01 -21.00
C LEU A 87 8.84 -3.84 -21.29
N PRO A 88 7.95 -4.23 -20.36
CA PRO A 88 6.54 -3.90 -20.53
C PRO A 88 6.32 -2.38 -20.58
N PRO A 89 5.18 -1.91 -21.15
CA PRO A 89 5.03 -0.49 -21.52
C PRO A 89 5.24 0.51 -20.37
N LEU A 90 4.73 0.21 -19.16
CA LEU A 90 4.89 1.07 -18.00
C LEU A 90 6.36 1.11 -17.55
N GLU A 91 7.02 -0.04 -17.48
CA GLU A 91 8.43 -0.17 -17.10
C GLU A 91 9.34 0.53 -18.11
N ASN A 92 9.02 0.45 -19.41
CA ASN A 92 9.73 1.19 -20.44
C ASN A 92 9.56 2.70 -20.27
N TYR A 93 8.32 3.17 -20.05
CA TYR A 93 8.05 4.58 -19.74
C TYR A 93 8.85 5.06 -18.51
N ILE A 94 8.86 4.27 -17.43
CA ILE A 94 9.60 4.56 -16.21
C ILE A 94 11.11 4.64 -16.50
N TYR A 95 11.65 3.69 -17.26
CA TYR A 95 13.05 3.66 -17.66
C TYR A 95 13.44 4.91 -18.45
N ASP A 96 12.66 5.28 -19.47
CA ASP A 96 12.91 6.46 -20.31
C ASP A 96 12.88 7.77 -19.51
N ARG A 97 11.96 7.87 -18.54
CA ARG A 97 11.90 9.01 -17.62
C ARG A 97 13.11 9.06 -16.69
N ILE A 98 13.62 7.91 -16.24
CA ILE A 98 14.83 7.85 -15.40
C ILE A 98 16.08 8.28 -16.17
N LEU A 99 16.20 7.89 -17.44
CA LEU A 99 17.32 8.32 -18.30
C LEU A 99 17.44 9.85 -18.41
N SER A 100 16.32 10.55 -18.26
CA SER A 100 16.24 12.02 -18.32
C SER A 100 16.33 12.68 -16.93
N SER A 101 16.54 11.90 -15.87
CA SER A 101 16.51 12.36 -14.48
C SER A 101 17.90 12.36 -13.83
N PRO A 102 18.10 13.06 -12.71
CA PRO A 102 19.35 12.99 -11.96
C PRO A 102 19.59 11.56 -11.47
N VAL A 103 20.84 11.10 -11.53
CA VAL A 103 21.21 9.72 -11.20
C VAL A 103 21.08 9.48 -9.68
N SER A 104 20.43 8.39 -9.30
CA SER A 104 20.37 7.92 -7.90
C SER A 104 21.74 7.42 -7.43
N ILE A 105 21.91 7.28 -6.11
CA ILE A 105 23.10 6.62 -5.59
C ILE A 105 23.17 5.16 -6.07
N PRO A 106 24.38 4.57 -6.21
CA PRO A 106 24.52 3.22 -6.75
C PRO A 106 23.68 2.17 -6.00
N LEU A 107 23.08 1.24 -6.74
CA LEU A 107 22.25 0.17 -6.17
C LEU A 107 23.01 -0.65 -5.11
N SER A 108 24.31 -0.88 -5.28
CA SER A 108 25.18 -1.53 -4.28
C SER A 108 25.24 -0.77 -2.96
N ARG A 109 25.29 0.57 -3.01
CA ARG A 109 25.24 1.42 -1.81
C ARG A 109 23.87 1.33 -1.15
N ILE A 110 22.78 1.46 -1.90
CA ILE A 110 21.40 1.33 -1.37
C ILE A 110 21.23 -0.02 -0.67
N HIS A 111 21.67 -1.10 -1.31
CA HIS A 111 21.58 -2.43 -0.72
C HIS A 111 22.46 -2.55 0.55
N LYS A 112 23.67 -1.97 0.56
CA LYS A 112 24.53 -1.97 1.75
C LYS A 112 23.86 -1.23 2.91
N GLU A 113 23.28 -0.06 2.66
CA GLU A 113 22.52 0.71 3.65
C GLU A 113 21.27 -0.05 4.11
N TYR A 114 20.53 -0.68 3.19
CA TYR A 114 19.37 -1.53 3.50
C TYR A 114 19.69 -2.61 4.55
N ARG A 115 20.82 -3.32 4.38
CA ARG A 115 21.23 -4.37 5.34
C ARG A 115 21.80 -3.80 6.63
N SER A 116 22.64 -2.77 6.55
CA SER A 116 23.32 -2.21 7.72
C SER A 116 22.41 -1.36 8.60
N HIS A 117 21.30 -0.84 8.07
CA HIS A 117 20.30 -0.08 8.81
C HIS A 117 19.07 -0.92 9.19
N ALA A 118 19.14 -2.25 9.07
CA ALA A 118 18.06 -3.13 9.50
C ALA A 118 17.84 -3.02 11.02
N GLY A 119 16.61 -2.68 11.42
CA GLY A 119 16.25 -2.46 12.82
C GLY A 119 16.79 -1.16 13.42
N ARG A 120 17.32 -0.24 12.60
CA ARG A 120 17.82 1.04 13.10
C ARG A 120 16.66 1.93 13.56
N VAL A 121 16.71 2.38 14.81
CA VAL A 121 15.80 3.41 15.32
C VAL A 121 16.37 4.78 15.01
N LEU A 122 15.57 5.67 14.42
CA LEU A 122 15.94 7.04 14.09
C LEU A 122 15.74 7.94 15.32
N ASP A 123 16.71 8.82 15.59
CA ASP A 123 16.62 9.82 16.66
C ASP A 123 15.77 11.03 16.23
N VAL A 124 14.57 10.74 15.76
CA VAL A 124 13.56 11.69 15.32
C VAL A 124 12.21 11.20 15.84
N GLN A 125 11.37 12.12 16.28
CA GLN A 125 10.00 11.82 16.71
C GLN A 125 9.04 12.16 15.57
N LEU A 126 8.21 11.19 15.19
CA LEU A 126 7.10 11.45 14.29
C LEU A 126 5.94 12.13 15.05
N PRO A 127 5.19 13.04 14.40
CA PRO A 127 3.97 13.58 14.99
C PRO A 127 2.92 12.49 15.17
N TYR A 128 2.11 12.61 16.22
CA TYR A 128 1.05 11.65 16.56
C TYR A 128 -0.26 12.14 15.94
N GLU A 129 -0.62 11.66 14.75
CA GLU A 129 -1.71 12.23 13.94
C GLU A 129 -2.88 11.24 13.72
N SER A 130 -3.42 10.60 14.77
CA SER A 130 -4.62 9.74 14.64
C SER A 130 -5.91 10.50 14.29
N ARG A 131 -5.94 11.82 14.55
CA ARG A 131 -7.06 12.72 14.23
C ARG A 131 -6.48 13.97 13.56
N PRO A 132 -6.00 13.84 12.31
CA PRO A 132 -5.32 14.94 11.65
C PRO A 132 -6.27 16.12 11.45
N ASN A 133 -5.71 17.32 11.48
CA ASN A 133 -6.48 18.53 11.16
C ASN A 133 -7.02 18.47 9.71
N PRO A 134 -8.05 19.27 9.36
CA PRO A 134 -8.69 19.22 8.04
C PRO A 134 -7.75 19.44 6.84
N GLN A 135 -6.60 20.10 7.05
CA GLN A 135 -5.58 20.37 6.04
C GLN A 135 -4.64 19.17 5.81
N ARG A 136 -4.35 18.41 6.88
CA ARG A 136 -3.50 17.22 6.87
C ARG A 136 -4.27 15.95 6.48
N LYS A 137 -5.56 15.90 6.83
CA LYS A 137 -6.45 14.77 6.61
C LYS A 137 -6.41 14.32 5.14
N VAL A 138 -6.14 13.04 4.91
CA VAL A 138 -6.28 12.43 3.59
C VAL A 138 -7.77 12.31 3.25
N LYS A 139 -8.15 12.79 2.06
CA LYS A 139 -9.53 12.71 1.56
C LYS A 139 -9.55 11.80 0.32
N PRO A 140 -9.78 10.48 0.50
CA PRO A 140 -9.93 9.57 -0.63
C PRO A 140 -10.91 10.13 -1.65
N SER A 141 -10.59 10.01 -2.94
CA SER A 141 -11.39 10.48 -4.09
C SER A 141 -11.53 12.00 -4.33
N LEU A 142 -11.02 12.87 -3.45
CA LEU A 142 -11.09 14.33 -3.63
C LEU A 142 -9.73 15.00 -3.91
N ASP A 143 -8.62 14.36 -3.49
CA ASP A 143 -7.30 14.97 -3.59
C ASP A 143 -6.61 14.63 -4.93
N GLU A 144 -6.24 15.65 -5.73
CA GLU A 144 -5.49 15.47 -6.98
C GLU A 144 -4.04 15.05 -6.75
N ASP A 145 -3.39 15.64 -5.73
CA ASP A 145 -2.12 15.20 -5.16
C ASP A 145 -2.38 14.50 -3.84
N ASP A 146 -2.62 13.20 -3.91
CA ASP A 146 -2.95 12.35 -2.76
C ASP A 146 -1.74 12.00 -1.87
N GLY A 147 -0.53 12.51 -2.17
CA GLY A 147 0.68 12.24 -1.41
C GLY A 147 1.17 10.78 -1.49
N ILE A 148 0.68 10.02 -2.47
CA ILE A 148 1.07 8.63 -2.72
C ILE A 148 1.85 8.55 -4.03
N PHE A 149 3.02 7.93 -3.96
CA PHE A 149 4.01 7.89 -5.04
C PHE A 149 4.19 6.48 -5.57
N LEU A 150 4.73 6.37 -6.77
CA LEU A 150 5.26 5.11 -7.30
C LEU A 150 6.75 5.09 -7.00
N VAL A 151 7.23 3.99 -6.44
CA VAL A 151 8.64 3.75 -6.15
C VAL A 151 9.15 2.73 -7.15
N ALA A 152 10.09 3.16 -7.99
CA ALA A 152 10.73 2.34 -9.00
C ALA A 152 12.11 1.91 -8.52
N HIS A 153 12.35 0.61 -8.56
CA HIS A 153 13.66 0.00 -8.36
C HIS A 153 14.18 -0.39 -9.75
N LEU A 154 15.31 0.19 -10.15
CA LEU A 154 15.90 -0.02 -11.46
C LEU A 154 17.26 -0.71 -11.33
N ALA A 155 17.44 -1.79 -12.09
CA ALA A 155 18.71 -2.48 -12.26
C ALA A 155 19.03 -2.63 -13.75
N VAL A 156 20.16 -2.09 -14.15
CA VAL A 156 20.73 -2.16 -15.49
C VAL A 156 22.06 -2.89 -15.36
N GLY A 157 22.15 -4.10 -15.89
CA GLY A 157 23.38 -4.89 -15.90
C GLY A 157 24.38 -4.37 -16.93
N LYS A 158 25.67 -4.71 -16.75
CA LYS A 158 26.74 -4.45 -17.75
C LYS A 158 26.46 -5.08 -19.13
N ASP A 159 25.63 -6.11 -19.16
CA ASP A 159 25.17 -6.79 -20.36
C ASP A 159 23.97 -6.09 -21.04
N GLY A 160 23.56 -4.93 -20.54
CA GLY A 160 22.43 -4.15 -21.05
C GLY A 160 21.06 -4.66 -20.62
N ARG A 161 20.98 -5.75 -19.83
CA ARG A 161 19.68 -6.23 -19.33
C ARG A 161 19.14 -5.26 -18.29
N CYS A 162 17.93 -4.75 -18.54
CA CYS A 162 17.21 -3.85 -17.66
C CYS A 162 16.10 -4.61 -16.91
N ARG A 163 15.92 -4.29 -15.63
CA ARG A 163 14.78 -4.73 -14.82
C ARG A 163 14.25 -3.55 -14.01
N VAL A 164 12.93 -3.43 -14.01
CA VAL A 164 12.19 -2.44 -13.23
C VAL A 164 11.22 -3.19 -12.33
N ASN A 165 11.31 -2.95 -11.02
CA ASN A 165 10.34 -3.41 -10.05
C ASN A 165 9.59 -2.21 -9.46
N LEU A 166 8.27 -2.31 -9.37
CA LEU A 166 7.40 -1.22 -8.98
C LEU A 166 6.69 -1.51 -7.65
N SER A 167 6.60 -0.48 -6.81
CA SER A 167 5.85 -0.45 -5.57
C SER A 167 5.23 0.93 -5.37
N SER A 168 4.34 1.08 -4.40
CA SER A 168 3.80 2.36 -3.96
C SER A 168 4.54 2.83 -2.70
N GLY A 169 4.45 4.11 -2.38
CA GLY A 169 4.99 4.66 -1.14
C GLY A 169 4.37 5.99 -0.79
N PHE A 170 4.67 6.49 0.40
CA PHE A 170 4.17 7.79 0.88
C PHE A 170 5.20 8.46 1.79
N ALA A 171 5.18 9.80 1.85
CA ALA A 171 6.13 10.55 2.67
C ALA A 171 5.64 10.72 4.11
N LEU A 172 6.58 10.68 5.06
CA LEU A 172 6.33 10.97 6.47
C LEU A 172 6.67 12.42 6.79
N ASP A 173 5.98 12.99 7.78
CA ASP A 173 6.38 14.27 8.36
C ASP A 173 7.62 14.08 9.22
N PHE A 174 8.74 14.08 8.53
CA PHE A 174 10.07 13.81 9.04
C PHE A 174 10.89 15.08 9.00
N ASP A 175 11.47 15.46 10.13
CA ASP A 175 12.47 16.53 10.21
C ASP A 175 13.80 15.94 10.68
N GLY A 176 14.54 15.34 9.75
CA GLY A 176 15.81 14.70 10.04
C GLY A 176 16.94 15.70 10.19
N GLU A 177 17.51 15.81 11.40
CA GLU A 177 18.77 16.52 11.74
C GLU A 177 19.01 17.87 11.01
N GLY A 178 17.95 18.59 10.60
CA GLY A 178 18.05 19.85 9.87
C GLY A 178 18.63 19.79 8.44
N LYS A 179 18.76 18.63 7.82
CA LYS A 179 19.36 18.50 6.45
C LYS A 179 18.36 18.71 5.30
N GLY A 180 17.09 18.96 5.61
CA GLY A 180 16.04 19.17 4.61
C GLY A 180 15.65 17.92 3.82
N GLU A 181 16.24 16.76 4.12
CA GLU A 181 15.88 15.47 3.53
C GLU A 181 14.45 15.07 3.88
N GLN A 182 13.83 14.31 2.98
CA GLN A 182 12.50 13.77 3.16
C GLN A 182 12.55 12.27 3.36
N CYS A 183 11.66 11.75 4.20
CA CYS A 183 11.53 10.32 4.45
C CYS A 183 10.31 9.76 3.71
N VAL A 184 10.52 8.71 2.90
CA VAL A 184 9.45 7.97 2.20
C VAL A 184 9.40 6.54 2.73
N VAL A 185 8.20 6.06 3.03
CA VAL A 185 7.94 4.65 3.39
C VAL A 185 7.53 3.88 2.15
N THR A 186 8.05 2.67 1.98
CA THR A 186 7.63 1.69 0.98
C THR A 186 7.88 0.26 1.50
N CYS A 187 7.58 -0.75 0.69
CA CYS A 187 7.94 -2.14 0.97
C CYS A 187 9.40 -2.47 0.60
N CYS A 188 10.02 -3.41 1.31
CA CYS A 188 11.38 -3.90 1.03
C CYS A 188 11.42 -4.86 -0.17
N ARG A 189 10.38 -5.66 -0.37
CA ARG A 189 10.40 -6.81 -1.28
C ARG A 189 10.72 -6.45 -2.71
N SER A 190 10.33 -5.27 -3.19
CA SER A 190 10.67 -4.79 -4.53
C SER A 190 12.19 -4.64 -4.69
N LEU A 191 12.89 -4.16 -3.65
CA LEU A 191 14.36 -4.10 -3.58
C LEU A 191 14.98 -5.50 -3.43
N GLU A 192 14.39 -6.38 -2.63
CA GLU A 192 14.91 -7.74 -2.47
C GLU A 192 14.78 -8.58 -3.75
N GLU A 193 13.67 -8.43 -4.47
CA GLU A 193 13.45 -9.08 -5.75
C GLU A 193 14.47 -8.62 -6.77
N ILE A 194 14.72 -7.30 -6.89
CA ILE A 194 15.65 -6.78 -7.89
C ILE A 194 17.10 -7.21 -7.60
N THR A 195 17.49 -7.24 -6.32
CA THR A 195 18.84 -7.60 -5.88
C THR A 195 19.09 -9.11 -5.90
N ARG A 196 18.02 -9.92 -5.87
CA ARG A 196 18.09 -11.36 -6.19
C ARG A 196 18.22 -11.60 -7.69
N ALA A 197 17.62 -10.72 -8.48
CA ALA A 197 17.59 -10.79 -9.93
C ALA A 197 18.92 -10.34 -10.57
N ALA A 198 19.56 -9.33 -10.00
CA ALA A 198 20.79 -8.73 -10.50
C ALA A 198 21.76 -8.47 -9.35
N SER A 199 23.04 -8.79 -9.54
CA SER A 199 24.08 -8.48 -8.57
C SER A 199 24.24 -6.95 -8.47
N PRO A 200 24.09 -6.33 -7.29
CA PRO A 200 24.20 -4.88 -7.14
C PRO A 200 25.55 -4.32 -7.58
N ASP A 201 26.62 -5.13 -7.50
CA ASP A 201 27.99 -4.75 -7.89
C ASP A 201 28.23 -4.84 -9.41
N GLU A 202 27.35 -5.53 -10.13
CA GLU A 202 27.38 -5.65 -11.59
C GLU A 202 26.45 -4.66 -12.29
N CYS A 203 25.67 -3.89 -11.52
CA CYS A 203 24.79 -2.88 -12.03
C CYS A 203 25.54 -1.60 -12.40
N THR A 204 25.17 -0.99 -13.53
CA THR A 204 25.69 0.29 -14.00
C THR A 204 24.62 1.38 -13.86
N PRO A 205 25.00 2.68 -13.80
CA PRO A 205 24.04 3.76 -13.93
C PRO A 205 23.15 3.58 -15.17
N PRO A 206 21.86 3.95 -15.10
CA PRO A 206 21.19 4.66 -14.00
C PRO A 206 20.56 3.75 -12.92
N SER A 207 21.10 2.54 -12.67
CA SER A 207 20.60 1.65 -11.60
C SER A 207 20.52 2.35 -10.24
N GLY A 208 19.38 2.20 -9.57
CA GLY A 208 19.08 2.90 -8.33
C GLY A 208 17.58 2.88 -8.01
N LEU A 209 17.18 3.70 -7.04
CA LEU A 209 15.79 3.83 -6.63
C LEU A 209 15.28 5.24 -6.94
N TYR A 210 14.04 5.33 -7.41
CA TYR A 210 13.43 6.57 -7.85
C TYR A 210 11.98 6.67 -7.35
N ILE A 211 11.60 7.88 -6.93
CA ILE A 211 10.23 8.22 -6.55
C ILE A 211 9.57 8.95 -7.71
N PHE A 212 8.35 8.55 -8.06
CA PHE A 212 7.53 9.16 -9.10
C PHE A 212 6.31 9.82 -8.45
N PRO A 213 6.35 11.15 -8.24
CA PRO A 213 5.20 11.91 -7.78
C PRO A 213 4.11 12.02 -8.84
N THR A 214 2.92 12.47 -8.45
CA THR A 214 1.78 12.58 -9.36
C THR A 214 2.05 13.49 -10.56
N THR A 215 2.76 14.60 -10.37
CA THR A 215 2.89 15.69 -11.34
C THR A 215 4.33 16.12 -11.62
N ALA A 216 5.33 15.39 -11.11
CA ALA A 216 6.73 15.83 -11.13
C ALA A 216 7.66 14.85 -11.86
N SER A 217 8.88 15.33 -12.15
CA SER A 217 9.98 14.49 -12.61
C SER A 217 10.33 13.42 -11.56
N PRO A 218 10.95 12.29 -11.98
CA PRO A 218 11.46 11.30 -11.05
C PRO A 218 12.44 11.94 -10.07
N ILE A 219 12.32 11.60 -8.79
CA ILE A 219 13.22 12.07 -7.74
C ILE A 219 14.13 10.91 -7.36
N PRO A 220 15.46 11.05 -7.46
CA PRO A 220 16.38 9.99 -7.06
C PRO A 220 16.38 9.81 -5.55
N VAL A 221 16.40 8.56 -5.10
CA VAL A 221 16.65 8.21 -3.70
C VAL A 221 18.13 8.43 -3.40
N THR A 222 18.41 9.04 -2.24
CA THR A 222 19.76 9.39 -1.76
C THR A 222 20.30 8.41 -0.71
N GLY A 223 19.44 7.57 -0.14
CA GLY A 223 19.86 6.57 0.84
C GLY A 223 18.70 5.79 1.46
N VAL A 224 19.04 4.96 2.45
CA VAL A 224 18.08 4.26 3.31
C VAL A 224 18.24 4.80 4.74
N HIS A 225 17.18 5.33 5.34
CA HIS A 225 17.21 5.73 6.74
C HIS A 225 17.19 4.51 7.68
N SER A 226 16.27 3.58 7.43
CA SER A 226 16.11 2.36 8.22
C SER A 226 15.29 1.32 7.44
N SER A 227 15.36 0.06 7.86
CA SER A 227 14.56 -1.03 7.29
C SER A 227 14.09 -2.01 8.35
N LEU A 228 12.94 -2.63 8.13
CA LEU A 228 12.46 -3.81 8.87
C LEU A 228 12.15 -4.93 7.86
N PRO A 229 13.17 -5.66 7.38
CA PRO A 229 13.00 -6.70 6.35
C PRO A 229 11.93 -7.75 6.70
N ARG A 230 11.85 -8.14 7.97
CA ARG A 230 10.87 -9.15 8.45
C ARG A 230 9.42 -8.69 8.37
N HIS A 231 9.19 -7.37 8.37
CA HIS A 231 7.88 -6.74 8.24
C HIS A 231 7.71 -6.08 6.87
N ASP A 232 8.69 -6.21 5.97
CA ASP A 232 8.63 -5.64 4.62
C ASP A 232 8.44 -4.11 4.63
N ILE A 233 9.15 -3.39 5.51
CA ILE A 233 9.11 -1.91 5.63
C ILE A 233 10.49 -1.31 5.33
N LEU A 234 10.52 -0.32 4.43
CA LEU A 234 11.72 0.41 4.03
C LEU A 234 11.51 1.92 4.16
N LEU A 235 12.40 2.60 4.89
CA LEU A 235 12.44 4.06 4.98
C LEU A 235 13.55 4.61 4.08
N LEU A 236 13.17 5.34 3.05
CA LEU A 236 14.05 5.92 2.05
C LEU A 236 14.36 7.38 2.39
N SER A 237 15.61 7.78 2.19
CA SER A 237 16.04 9.19 2.17
C SER A 237 15.91 9.73 0.76
N VAL A 238 15.29 10.90 0.65
CA VAL A 238 15.04 11.63 -0.60
C VAL A 238 15.55 13.06 -0.42
N PRO A 239 16.18 13.67 -1.44
CA PRO A 239 16.65 15.04 -1.34
C PRO A 239 15.50 16.02 -1.11
N HIS A 240 15.82 17.21 -0.58
CA HIS A 240 14.86 18.29 -0.48
C HIS A 240 14.32 18.66 -1.87
N THR A 241 13.01 18.61 -2.06
CA THR A 241 12.36 19.06 -3.30
C THR A 241 11.56 20.34 -3.10
N THR A 242 11.42 21.11 -4.17
CA THR A 242 10.53 22.28 -4.21
C THR A 242 9.58 22.13 -5.40
N PRO A 243 8.27 21.89 -5.17
CA PRO A 243 7.61 21.75 -3.86
C PRO A 243 8.05 20.48 -3.11
N ARG A 244 7.90 20.52 -1.78
CA ARG A 244 8.16 19.37 -0.89
C ARG A 244 7.13 18.28 -1.15
N LEU A 245 7.53 17.01 -1.11
CA LEU A 245 6.55 15.91 -1.18
C LEU A 245 5.50 16.05 -0.07
N ARG A 246 4.21 15.94 -0.42
CA ARG A 246 3.11 15.92 0.55
C ARG A 246 3.29 14.73 1.48
N THR A 247 3.41 15.00 2.77
CA THR A 247 3.51 13.97 3.81
C THR A 247 2.11 13.52 4.23
N LEU A 248 1.96 12.30 4.73
CA LEU A 248 0.68 11.78 5.21
C LEU A 248 0.65 11.67 6.74
N PRO A 249 -0.51 11.92 7.39
CA PRO A 249 -0.64 11.81 8.83
C PRO A 249 -0.63 10.35 9.27
N LEU A 250 0.28 9.98 10.18
CA LEU A 250 0.43 8.62 10.68
C LEU A 250 -0.28 8.48 12.03
N SER A 251 -1.05 7.40 12.21
CA SER A 251 -1.67 7.06 13.49
C SER A 251 -0.77 6.09 14.27
N PRO A 252 -0.37 6.39 15.51
CA PRO A 252 0.38 5.45 16.35
C PRO A 252 -0.47 4.28 16.87
N TYR A 253 -1.80 4.36 16.73
CA TYR A 253 -2.69 3.34 17.26
C TYR A 253 -3.13 2.37 16.16
N PRO A 254 -3.04 1.05 16.41
CA PRO A 254 -3.60 0.04 15.52
C PRO A 254 -5.12 0.22 15.42
N ALA A 255 -5.62 0.12 14.19
CA ALA A 255 -7.05 0.25 13.94
C ALA A 255 -7.81 -0.97 14.51
N PRO A 256 -8.97 -0.79 15.16
CA PRO A 256 -9.76 -1.91 15.65
C PRO A 256 -10.23 -2.82 14.51
N ASN A 257 -10.54 -4.08 14.83
CA ASN A 257 -11.24 -4.96 13.89
C ASN A 257 -12.56 -4.31 13.42
N ASP A 258 -12.96 -4.61 12.19
CA ASP A 258 -14.11 -4.05 11.48
C ASP A 258 -14.08 -2.54 11.21
N SER A 259 -13.01 -1.84 11.63
CA SER A 259 -12.86 -0.42 11.33
C SER A 259 -12.74 -0.19 9.82
N PRO A 260 -13.36 0.89 9.30
CA PRO A 260 -13.34 1.18 7.87
C PRO A 260 -11.95 1.64 7.44
N LEU A 261 -11.56 1.22 6.24
CA LEU A 261 -10.32 1.65 5.61
C LEU A 261 -10.49 1.93 4.12
N SER A 262 -9.55 2.71 3.61
CA SER A 262 -9.40 3.05 2.21
C SER A 262 -7.96 2.79 1.78
N VAL A 263 -7.76 2.41 0.52
CA VAL A 263 -6.43 2.18 -0.06
C VAL A 263 -6.39 2.69 -1.50
N ARG A 264 -5.25 3.23 -1.91
CA ARG A 264 -5.00 3.57 -3.32
C ARG A 264 -4.41 2.38 -4.05
N LEU A 265 -5.12 1.92 -5.07
CA LEU A 265 -4.68 0.83 -5.94
C LEU A 265 -4.06 1.35 -7.23
N LEU A 266 -3.11 0.57 -7.76
CA LEU A 266 -2.43 0.80 -9.03
C LEU A 266 -2.73 -0.32 -10.03
N SER A 267 -2.89 0.01 -11.31
CA SER A 267 -2.97 -0.98 -12.38
C SER A 267 -2.18 -0.52 -13.60
N SER A 268 -1.35 -1.40 -14.16
CA SER A 268 -0.56 -1.15 -15.38
C SER A 268 -1.23 -1.67 -16.67
N HIS A 269 -2.37 -2.38 -16.58
CA HIS A 269 -2.91 -3.17 -17.71
C HIS A 269 -4.41 -2.95 -17.95
N GLY A 270 -4.85 -1.70 -17.89
CA GLY A 270 -6.26 -1.37 -18.00
C GLY A 270 -7.03 -1.61 -16.69
N GLN A 271 -8.34 -1.40 -16.71
CA GLN A 271 -9.17 -1.45 -15.50
C GLN A 271 -9.32 -2.90 -15.01
N PRO A 272 -8.75 -3.27 -13.84
CA PRO A 272 -8.99 -4.58 -13.25
C PRO A 272 -10.47 -4.74 -12.94
N ARG A 273 -11.02 -5.92 -13.25
CA ARG A 273 -12.35 -6.30 -12.76
C ARG A 273 -12.24 -6.56 -11.26
N LEU A 274 -12.61 -5.58 -10.45
CA LEU A 274 -12.80 -5.80 -9.01
C LEU A 274 -14.02 -6.72 -8.82
N PRO A 275 -14.00 -7.63 -7.83
CA PRO A 275 -15.17 -8.45 -7.51
C PRO A 275 -16.39 -7.53 -7.31
N SER A 276 -17.45 -7.82 -8.05
CA SER A 276 -18.67 -7.01 -8.17
C SER A 276 -19.23 -6.63 -6.79
N GLY A 277 -19.26 -5.33 -6.45
CA GLY A 277 -19.88 -4.81 -5.22
C GLY A 277 -19.40 -3.43 -4.77
N ASP A 278 -18.13 -3.08 -5.03
CA ASP A 278 -17.57 -1.78 -4.61
C ASP A 278 -17.66 -0.72 -5.73
N GLU A 279 -18.83 -0.07 -5.80
CA GLU A 279 -19.15 1.02 -6.73
C GLU A 279 -18.40 2.34 -6.48
N THR A 280 -17.48 2.40 -5.51
CA THR A 280 -16.88 3.68 -5.15
C THR A 280 -15.64 3.97 -6.00
N GLY A 281 -15.75 4.94 -6.90
CA GLY A 281 -14.64 5.57 -7.62
C GLY A 281 -14.37 5.01 -9.04
N LYS A 282 -14.02 5.91 -9.96
CA LYS A 282 -13.52 5.56 -11.30
C LYS A 282 -12.00 5.42 -11.27
N TRP A 283 -11.46 4.51 -12.07
CA TRP A 283 -10.03 4.50 -12.35
C TRP A 283 -9.67 5.79 -13.09
N ALA A 284 -8.66 6.49 -12.59
CA ALA A 284 -8.09 7.67 -13.21
C ALA A 284 -6.76 7.30 -13.87
N GLU A 285 -6.49 7.88 -15.03
CA GLU A 285 -5.21 7.73 -15.70
C GLU A 285 -4.08 8.36 -14.89
N TRP A 286 -2.90 7.76 -14.99
CA TRP A 286 -1.69 8.22 -14.34
C TRP A 286 -0.48 7.86 -15.21
N LEU A 287 0.63 8.60 -15.04
CA LEU A 287 1.87 8.39 -15.80
C LEU A 287 1.61 8.33 -17.30
N ASP A 288 1.01 9.39 -17.85
CA ASP A 288 0.68 9.55 -19.27
C ASP A 288 -0.14 8.39 -19.86
N GLY A 289 -1.02 7.79 -19.05
CA GLY A 289 -1.90 6.69 -19.44
C GLY A 289 -1.27 5.30 -19.36
N PHE A 290 0.02 5.20 -19.00
CA PHE A 290 0.69 3.90 -18.81
C PHE A 290 0.30 3.22 -17.49
N ALA A 291 -0.30 3.96 -16.55
CA ALA A 291 -0.85 3.42 -15.33
C ALA A 291 -2.26 3.97 -15.07
N LEU A 292 -3.02 3.24 -14.27
CA LEU A 292 -4.28 3.66 -13.70
C LEU A 292 -4.17 3.65 -12.18
N ARG A 293 -4.85 4.59 -11.55
CA ARG A 293 -4.99 4.64 -10.09
C ARG A 293 -6.45 4.74 -9.68
N LYS A 294 -6.80 4.13 -8.54
CA LYS A 294 -8.14 4.21 -7.98
C LYS A 294 -8.07 4.16 -6.46
N TRP A 295 -8.82 5.05 -5.80
CA TRP A 295 -9.17 4.87 -4.41
C TRP A 295 -10.27 3.82 -4.29
N VAL A 296 -10.02 2.78 -3.50
CA VAL A 296 -11.06 1.86 -3.02
C VAL A 296 -11.36 2.26 -1.58
N VAL A 297 -12.59 2.67 -1.34
CA VAL A 297 -13.09 3.08 -0.02
C VAL A 297 -14.10 2.06 0.47
N GLY A 298 -14.34 2.00 1.79
CA GLY A 298 -15.32 1.07 2.36
C GLY A 298 -14.78 -0.34 2.64
N GLY A 299 -13.47 -0.53 2.55
CA GLY A 299 -12.82 -1.73 3.09
C GLY A 299 -12.90 -1.77 4.61
N LYS A 300 -12.50 -2.90 5.19
CA LYS A 300 -12.46 -3.12 6.64
C LYS A 300 -11.22 -3.88 7.08
N VAL A 301 -10.78 -3.57 8.29
CA VAL A 301 -9.80 -4.37 9.03
C VAL A 301 -10.46 -5.68 9.45
N LEU A 302 -9.84 -6.81 9.10
CA LEU A 302 -10.36 -8.13 9.44
C LEU A 302 -9.70 -8.71 10.70
N GLY A 303 -8.47 -8.28 11.00
CA GLY A 303 -7.75 -8.71 12.19
C GLY A 303 -6.25 -8.60 12.03
N TYR A 304 -5.54 -9.09 13.04
CA TYR A 304 -4.09 -9.04 13.10
C TYR A 304 -3.49 -10.42 13.27
N ARG A 305 -2.22 -10.52 12.88
CA ARG A 305 -1.41 -11.71 13.08
C ARG A 305 -0.04 -11.33 13.61
N ASP A 306 0.55 -12.20 14.43
CA ASP A 306 1.96 -12.09 14.79
C ASP A 306 2.87 -12.61 13.66
N LEU A 307 4.18 -12.62 13.90
CA LEU A 307 5.18 -13.16 12.97
C LEU A 307 5.02 -14.65 12.70
N ALA A 308 4.40 -15.41 13.61
CA ALA A 308 4.13 -16.83 13.45
C ALA A 308 2.79 -17.10 12.73
N GLY A 309 2.03 -16.06 12.40
CA GLY A 309 0.72 -16.18 11.76
C GLY A 309 -0.40 -16.55 12.73
N ARG A 310 -0.18 -16.43 14.05
CA ARG A 310 -1.22 -16.63 15.07
C ARG A 310 -2.07 -15.37 15.15
N GLU A 311 -3.33 -15.52 15.53
CA GLU A 311 -4.22 -14.37 15.76
C GLU A 311 -3.66 -13.47 16.87
N SER A 312 -3.76 -12.16 16.65
CA SER A 312 -3.33 -11.14 17.60
C SER A 312 -4.42 -10.08 17.72
N LYS A 313 -4.55 -9.48 18.91
CA LYS A 313 -5.61 -8.51 19.19
C LYS A 313 -5.03 -7.12 19.50
N PRO A 314 -5.49 -6.07 18.81
CA PRO A 314 -5.18 -4.70 19.22
C PRO A 314 -5.62 -4.43 20.66
N GLY A 315 -4.84 -3.62 21.38
CA GLY A 315 -5.12 -3.26 22.78
C GLY A 315 -4.79 -4.34 23.81
N THR A 316 -4.14 -5.44 23.40
CA THR A 316 -3.55 -6.44 24.29
C THR A 316 -2.02 -6.35 24.25
N TYR A 317 -1.33 -7.27 24.93
CA TYR A 317 0.13 -7.42 24.85
C TYR A 317 0.60 -8.26 23.64
N ASP A 318 -0.29 -8.56 22.70
CA ASP A 318 0.05 -9.33 21.51
C ASP A 318 0.88 -8.49 20.53
N ALA A 319 1.87 -9.10 19.90
CA ALA A 319 2.66 -8.45 18.86
C ALA A 319 1.87 -8.34 17.55
N LEU A 320 1.62 -7.12 17.07
CA LEU A 320 0.87 -6.86 15.84
C LEU A 320 1.82 -6.79 14.64
N SER A 321 2.26 -7.95 14.16
CA SER A 321 3.23 -7.99 13.06
C SER A 321 2.59 -7.77 11.69
N HIS A 322 1.33 -8.14 11.54
CA HIS A 322 0.62 -8.12 10.27
C HIS A 322 -0.85 -7.77 10.43
N MET A 323 -1.41 -7.15 9.40
CA MET A 323 -2.78 -6.66 9.34
C MET A 323 -3.50 -7.31 8.15
N LEU A 324 -4.70 -7.85 8.40
CA LEU A 324 -5.59 -8.40 7.38
C LEU A 324 -6.71 -7.42 7.06
N PHE A 325 -7.07 -7.30 5.78
CA PHE A 325 -8.18 -6.48 5.32
C PHE A 325 -8.89 -7.09 4.11
N ASN A 326 -10.12 -6.64 3.84
CA ASN A 326 -10.97 -7.24 2.80
C ASN A 326 -10.78 -6.64 1.39
N ILE A 327 -10.01 -5.57 1.23
CA ILE A 327 -9.61 -5.07 -0.09
C ILE A 327 -8.46 -5.92 -0.60
N LEU A 328 -8.48 -6.30 -1.88
CA LEU A 328 -7.40 -7.04 -2.52
C LEU A 328 -6.46 -6.08 -3.26
N PRO A 329 -5.23 -5.81 -2.74
CA PRO A 329 -4.29 -4.95 -3.43
C PRO A 329 -3.90 -5.52 -4.78
N THR A 330 -3.87 -4.67 -5.80
CA THR A 330 -3.37 -5.01 -7.13
C THR A 330 -1.84 -4.92 -7.16
N PRO A 331 -1.18 -5.62 -8.11
CA PRO A 331 0.27 -5.51 -8.30
C PRO A 331 0.74 -4.06 -8.43
N GLY A 332 1.83 -3.71 -7.75
CA GLY A 332 2.35 -2.33 -7.66
C GLY A 332 1.72 -1.48 -6.54
N SER A 333 0.67 -1.96 -5.86
CA SER A 333 0.08 -1.30 -4.69
C SER A 333 0.78 -1.66 -3.37
N SER A 334 1.76 -2.57 -3.37
CA SER A 334 2.60 -2.86 -2.20
C SER A 334 3.33 -1.59 -1.78
N GLY A 335 3.27 -1.23 -0.50
CA GLY A 335 3.76 0.03 0.04
C GLY A 335 2.71 1.16 0.07
N ALA A 336 1.50 0.96 -0.46
CA ALA A 336 0.43 1.96 -0.39
C ALA A 336 -0.10 2.12 1.05
N PRO A 337 -0.44 3.35 1.49
CA PRO A 337 -0.99 3.56 2.82
C PRO A 337 -2.42 3.02 2.93
N LEU A 338 -2.76 2.48 4.11
CA LEU A 338 -4.11 2.15 4.54
C LEU A 338 -4.65 3.31 5.37
N ILE A 339 -5.71 3.95 4.90
CA ILE A 339 -6.28 5.19 5.46
C ILE A 339 -7.57 4.88 6.20
N ASP A 340 -7.71 5.33 7.45
CA ASP A 340 -8.95 5.19 8.22
C ASP A 340 -10.03 6.24 7.87
N GLU A 341 -11.18 6.17 8.53
CA GLU A 341 -12.27 7.16 8.39
C GLU A 341 -11.88 8.59 8.84
N HIS A 342 -10.84 8.73 9.66
CA HIS A 342 -10.31 10.01 10.11
C HIS A 342 -9.29 10.60 9.13
N GLY A 343 -8.92 9.83 8.10
CA GLY A 343 -7.95 10.20 7.07
C GLY A 343 -6.51 10.17 7.58
N ALA A 344 -6.24 9.33 8.59
CA ALA A 344 -4.91 8.98 9.07
C ALA A 344 -4.46 7.63 8.48
N VAL A 345 -3.15 7.48 8.28
CA VAL A 345 -2.52 6.23 7.90
C VAL A 345 -2.48 5.31 9.13
N VAL A 346 -3.17 4.18 9.06
CA VAL A 346 -3.22 3.15 10.13
C VAL A 346 -2.42 1.90 9.78
N GLY A 347 -1.91 1.81 8.55
CA GLY A 347 -1.07 0.73 8.09
C GLY A 347 -0.58 0.92 6.66
N MET A 348 0.05 -0.11 6.13
CA MET A 348 0.59 -0.14 4.76
C MET A 348 0.24 -1.48 4.11
N ALA A 349 -0.33 -1.43 2.91
CA ALA A 349 -0.64 -2.62 2.11
C ALA A 349 0.64 -3.26 1.60
N LEU A 350 0.76 -4.58 1.67
CA LEU A 350 1.91 -5.33 1.14
C LEU A 350 1.53 -6.23 -0.03
N GLY A 351 0.28 -6.70 -0.08
CA GLY A 351 -0.23 -7.50 -1.19
C GLY A 351 -1.48 -8.28 -0.81
N THR A 352 -1.68 -9.42 -1.45
CA THR A 352 -2.72 -10.39 -1.11
C THR A 352 -2.12 -11.64 -0.49
N ARG A 353 -2.88 -12.33 0.34
CA ARG A 353 -2.51 -13.62 0.92
C ARG A 353 -3.74 -14.52 1.01
N MET A 354 -3.58 -15.81 0.74
CA MET A 354 -4.58 -16.81 1.08
C MET A 354 -4.62 -16.94 2.60
N ASP A 355 -5.74 -16.55 3.24
CA ASP A 355 -5.87 -16.67 4.69
C ASP A 355 -6.23 -18.11 5.04
N ASN A 356 -7.33 -18.62 4.48
CA ASN A 356 -7.77 -20.00 4.61
C ASN A 356 -8.51 -20.46 3.35
N ARG A 357 -8.59 -21.77 3.11
CA ARG A 357 -9.32 -22.35 1.94
C ARG A 357 -10.80 -21.95 1.88
N VAL A 358 -11.39 -21.60 3.02
CA VAL A 358 -12.81 -21.22 3.13
C VAL A 358 -13.01 -19.72 2.87
N GLU A 359 -12.18 -18.88 3.47
CA GLU A 359 -12.32 -17.42 3.39
C GLU A 359 -11.66 -16.82 2.15
N GLY A 360 -10.75 -17.57 1.51
CA GLY A 360 -10.08 -17.18 0.28
C GLY A 360 -8.96 -16.18 0.50
N ASN A 361 -8.73 -15.36 -0.53
CA ASN A 361 -7.70 -14.33 -0.52
C ASN A 361 -8.15 -13.11 0.28
N ARG A 362 -7.22 -12.53 1.04
CA ARG A 362 -7.38 -11.28 1.76
C ARG A 362 -6.26 -10.31 1.42
N GLY A 363 -6.51 -9.03 1.64
CA GLY A 363 -5.45 -8.04 1.72
C GLY A 363 -4.54 -8.31 2.91
N TRP A 364 -3.25 -8.15 2.68
CA TRP A 364 -2.17 -8.35 3.65
C TRP A 364 -1.36 -7.08 3.75
N GLY A 365 -1.07 -6.64 4.97
CA GLY A 365 -0.33 -5.42 5.24
C GLY A 365 0.36 -5.44 6.59
N VAL A 366 0.88 -4.28 6.99
CA VAL A 366 1.48 -4.02 8.30
C VAL A 366 0.78 -2.87 9.00
N PRO A 367 0.62 -2.89 10.33
CA PRO A 367 0.13 -1.75 11.08
C PRO A 367 1.13 -0.59 11.06
N ALA A 368 0.62 0.64 11.18
CA ALA A 368 1.43 1.86 11.25
C ALA A 368 2.31 1.90 12.52
N GLU A 369 1.94 1.16 13.57
CA GLU A 369 2.75 1.02 14.79
C GLU A 369 4.17 0.53 14.49
N LEU A 370 4.35 -0.43 13.58
CA LEU A 370 5.67 -0.92 13.17
C LEU A 370 6.50 0.15 12.45
N ILE A 371 5.85 1.12 11.80
CA ILE A 371 6.56 2.28 11.23
C ILE A 371 7.06 3.17 12.37
N TYR A 372 6.25 3.41 13.42
CA TYR A 372 6.67 4.16 14.60
C TYR A 372 7.83 3.50 15.37
N GLU A 373 7.92 2.16 15.40
CA GLU A 373 9.04 1.45 16.04
C GLU A 373 10.41 1.80 15.41
N MET A 374 10.43 2.32 14.19
CA MET A 374 11.65 2.78 13.51
C MET A 374 12.08 4.19 13.94
N PHE A 375 11.33 4.83 14.83
CA PHE A 375 11.54 6.20 15.31
C PHE A 375 11.61 6.24 16.84
N SER A 376 12.20 7.31 17.37
CA SER A 376 12.26 7.52 18.81
C SER A 376 10.89 7.89 19.35
N LEU A 377 10.51 7.27 20.47
CA LEU A 377 9.23 7.56 21.12
C LEU A 377 9.34 8.82 21.99
N PRO A 378 8.29 9.66 22.05
CA PRO A 378 8.24 10.80 22.95
C PRO A 378 8.48 10.38 24.40
N GLY A 379 9.40 11.06 25.08
CA GLY A 379 9.73 10.82 26.49
C GLY A 379 10.71 9.68 26.75
N LEU A 380 11.10 8.90 25.73
CA LEU A 380 12.11 7.85 25.83
C LEU A 380 13.43 8.34 25.21
N LYS A 381 14.28 8.98 26.01
CA LYS A 381 15.66 9.24 25.62
C LYS A 381 16.46 7.96 25.81
N LEU A 382 16.61 7.18 24.75
CA LEU A 382 17.58 6.09 24.75
C LEU A 382 18.97 6.74 24.79
N GLY A 383 19.66 6.61 25.92
CA GLY A 383 21.03 7.13 26.04
C GLY A 383 21.90 6.44 24.99
N ASN A 384 22.54 7.23 24.12
CA ASN A 384 23.49 6.73 23.13
C ASN A 384 24.54 5.86 23.85
N LYS A 385 24.59 4.57 23.51
CA LYS A 385 25.67 3.67 23.90
C LYS A 385 26.60 3.44 22.73
#